data_AF-A0A800BPY1-F1
#
_entry.id   AF-A0A800BPY1-F1
#
_cell.length_a   1.000
_cell.length_b   1.000
_cell.length_c   1.000
_cell.angle_alpha   90.00
_cell.angle_beta   90.00
_cell.angle_gamma   90.00
#
_symmetry.space_group_name_H-M   'P 1'
#
loop_
_entity.id
_entity.type
_entity.pdbx_description
1 polymer ?
#
loop_
_entity_poly.entity_id
_entity_poly.type
_entity_poly.pdbx_seq_one_letter_code
_entity_poly.pdbx_strand_id
1 'polypeptide(L)' 'LITPIAMEEGLRFAIREGGKTVGAGVVTKVIE' A
#
# COMPACT_ATOMS: atom_id res chain seq x y z
N LEU A 1 -9.66 10.09 -5.44
CA LEU A 1 -9.44 8.62 -5.39
C LEU A 1 -8.95 8.31 -3.98
N ILE A 2 -9.80 7.70 -3.16
CA ILE A 2 -9.48 7.09 -1.85
C ILE A 2 -10.66 6.18 -1.55
N THR A 3 -10.43 4.87 -1.58
CA THR A 3 -11.46 3.86 -1.37
C THR A 3 -10.93 2.82 -0.39
N PRO A 4 -11.74 2.33 0.55
CA PRO A 4 -11.35 1.21 1.39
C PRO A 4 -10.99 -0.01 0.54
N ILE A 5 -9.99 -0.75 1.00
CA ILE A 5 -9.58 -2.04 0.44
C ILE A 5 -9.36 -3.00 1.59
N ALA A 6 -9.49 -4.31 1.33
CA ALA A 6 -9.08 -5.30 2.31
C ALA A 6 -7.56 -5.19 2.57
N MET A 7 -7.17 -5.12 3.84
CA MET A 7 -5.77 -4.98 4.27
C MET A 7 -5.50 -5.88 5.47
N GLU A 8 -4.32 -6.47 5.50
CA GLU A 8 -3.81 -7.30 6.59
C GLU A 8 -2.32 -7.03 6.84
N GLU A 9 -1.83 -7.31 8.04
CA GLU A 9 -0.39 -7.26 8.34
C GLU A 9 0.38 -8.25 7.45
N GLY A 10 1.55 -7.85 6.95
CA GLY A 10 2.33 -8.63 6.01
C GLY A 10 1.93 -8.46 4.54
N LEU A 11 0.83 -7.77 4.24
CA LEU A 11 0.45 -7.45 2.86
C LEU A 11 1.51 -6.58 2.18
N ARG A 12 1.98 -7.00 1.01
CA ARG A 12 2.97 -6.25 0.21
C ARG A 12 2.29 -5.29 -0.76
N PHE A 13 2.88 -4.12 -0.97
CA PHE A 13 2.35 -3.11 -1.89
C PHE A 13 3.46 -2.34 -2.61
N ALA A 14 3.07 -1.61 -3.66
CA ALA A 14 3.94 -0.72 -4.42
C ALA A 14 3.38 0.71 -4.42
N ILE A 15 4.27 1.70 -4.38
CA ILE A 15 3.93 3.13 -4.48
C ILE A 15 4.28 3.57 -5.90
N ARG A 16 3.33 4.23 -6.58
CA ARG A 16 3.48 4.67 -7.97
C ARG A 16 3.18 6.15 -8.14
N GLU A 17 4.02 6.83 -8.89
CA GLU A 17 3.88 8.24 -9.24
C GLU A 17 4.27 8.44 -10.71
N GLY A 18 3.47 9.22 -11.46
CA GLY A 18 3.74 9.49 -12.88
C GLY A 18 3.87 8.22 -13.75
N GLY A 19 3.17 7.14 -13.38
CA GLY A 19 3.23 5.85 -14.08
C GLY A 19 4.44 4.97 -13.71
N LYS A 20 5.38 5.45 -12.89
CA LYS A 20 6.57 4.70 -12.45
C LYS A 20 6.42 4.18 -11.02
N THR A 21 7.05 3.05 -10.71
CA THR A 21 7.18 2.58 -9.32
C THR A 21 8.29 3.38 -8.63
N VAL A 22 7.98 3.97 -7.49
CA VAL A 22 8.92 4.78 -6.69
C VAL A 22 9.23 4.16 -5.34
N GLY A 23 8.48 3.13 -4.94
CA GLY A 23 8.74 2.40 -3.71
C GLY A 23 7.97 1.10 -3.64
N ALA A 24 8.37 0.25 -2.70
CA ALA A 24 7.68 -0.97 -2.33
C ALA A 24 7.73 -1.12 -0.80
N GLY A 25 6.71 -1.75 -0.23
CA GLY A 25 6.57 -1.89 1.21
C GLY A 25 5.76 -3.10 1.61
N VAL A 26 5.70 -3.31 2.92
CA VAL A 26 4.87 -4.31 3.57
C VAL A 26 4.12 -3.64 4.73
N VAL A 27 2.85 -3.97 4.89
CA VAL A 27 2.04 -3.47 6.01
C VAL A 27 2.56 -4.06 7.32
N THR A 28 2.93 -3.22 8.27
CA THR A 28 3.44 -3.63 9.58
C THR A 28 2.37 -3.62 10.67
N LYS A 29 1.35 -2.77 10.51
CA LYS A 29 0.21 -2.62 11.43
C LYS A 29 -0.93 -1.92 10.70
N VAL A 30 -2.17 -2.36 10.92
CA VAL A 30 -3.38 -1.68 10.42
C VAL A 30 -3.86 -0.66 11.46
N ILE A 31 -4.17 0.57 11.02
CA ILE A 31 -4.64 1.70 11.84
C ILE A 31 -5.90 2.27 11.18
N GLU A 32 -6.90 2.67 12.00
CA GLU A 32 -8.16 3.30 11.57
C GLU A 32 -8.15 4.82 11.77
#